data_AF-A0A429G0F9-F1
#
_entry.id   AF-A0A429G0F9-F1
#
_cell.length_a   1.000
_cell.length_b   1.000
_cell.length_c   1.000
_cell.angle_alpha   90.00
_cell.angle_beta   90.00
_cell.angle_gamma   90.00
#
_symmetry.space_group_name_H-M   'P 1'
#
loop_
_entity.id
_entity.type
_entity.pdbx_description
1 polymer ?
#
loop_
_entity_poly.entity_id
_entity_poly.type
_entity_poly.pdbx_seq_one_letter_code
_entity_poly.pdbx_strand_id
1 'polypeptide(L)'
;MRSLIRVLTLAAAGAAAALTASPALASAPAGFPVCIPEAPVCAGITGEPGGYFYAFRFQPQPTGVLTFTVNDAYAPGSVYYESGPTYLRGEYRPTVPLVSGDEVCLSYTISGWPGETCDTVP
;
A
#
# COMPACT_ATOMS: atom_id res chain seq x y z
N MET A 1 -31.58 34.17 55.81
CA MET A 1 -31.69 34.51 54.37
C MET A 1 -30.53 33.81 53.66
N ARG A 2 -30.78 32.61 53.11
CA ARG A 2 -30.83 32.28 51.66
C ARG A 2 -29.50 32.61 50.95
N SER A 3 -28.62 31.62 50.79
CA SER A 3 -28.48 30.73 49.60
C SER A 3 -27.79 31.42 48.43
N LEU A 4 -26.52 31.08 48.16
CA LEU A 4 -26.01 30.00 47.29
C LEU A 4 -25.76 30.51 45.86
N ILE A 5 -24.51 30.84 45.56
CA ILE A 5 -23.99 30.96 44.20
C ILE A 5 -23.39 29.60 43.82
N ARG A 6 -24.01 28.99 42.80
CA ARG A 6 -23.50 27.85 41.99
C ARG A 6 -22.29 28.29 41.16
N VAL A 7 -21.67 27.30 40.49
CA VAL A 7 -20.80 27.38 39.29
C VAL A 7 -19.33 27.10 39.67
N LEU A 8 -18.57 26.19 39.05
CA LEU A 8 -18.80 25.29 37.92
C LEU A 8 -17.82 24.10 38.05
N THR A 9 -18.11 23.12 37.23
CA THR A 9 -17.62 21.75 37.08
C THR A 9 -16.13 21.59 36.70
N LEU A 10 -15.64 20.40 37.06
CA LEU A 10 -14.41 19.69 36.64
C LEU A 10 -13.82 20.07 35.27
N ALA A 11 -12.50 20.27 35.24
CA ALA A 11 -11.67 20.01 34.06
C ALA A 11 -10.66 18.91 34.41
N ALA A 12 -10.92 17.70 33.92
CA ALA A 12 -9.99 16.59 33.96
C ALA A 12 -8.89 16.81 32.92
N ALA A 13 -7.65 17.01 33.36
CA ALA A 13 -6.49 17.02 32.48
C ALA A 13 -6.08 15.58 32.16
N GLY A 14 -6.71 14.99 31.14
CA GLY A 14 -6.26 13.73 30.55
C GLY A 14 -5.03 13.98 29.68
N ALA A 15 -3.88 13.50 30.13
CA ALA A 15 -2.67 13.46 29.31
C ALA A 15 -2.84 12.40 28.20
N ALA A 16 -3.10 12.84 26.97
CA ALA A 16 -3.05 11.99 25.80
C ALA A 16 -1.57 11.74 25.46
N ALA A 17 -1.04 10.58 25.90
CA ALA A 17 0.21 10.06 25.39
C ALA A 17 -0.04 9.60 23.94
N ALA A 18 0.36 10.42 22.97
CA ALA A 18 0.44 10.02 21.57
C ALA A 18 1.54 8.97 21.43
N LEU A 19 1.15 7.70 21.41
CA LEU A 19 1.98 6.61 20.94
C LEU A 19 2.10 6.74 19.42
N THR A 20 3.09 7.50 18.96
CA THR A 20 3.57 7.40 17.58
C THR A 20 4.31 6.06 17.46
N ALA A 21 3.56 5.00 17.20
CA ALA A 21 4.13 3.74 16.77
C ALA A 21 4.67 3.96 15.34
N SER A 22 5.95 4.28 15.23
CA SER A 22 6.66 4.14 13.95
C SER A 22 6.64 2.65 13.60
N PRO A 23 6.08 2.22 12.45
CA PRO A 23 6.30 0.86 12.00
C PRO A 23 7.79 0.76 11.64
N ALA A 24 8.56 0.08 12.50
CA ALA A 24 9.86 -0.42 12.10
C ALA A 24 9.60 -1.47 11.01
N LEU A 25 9.76 -1.07 9.75
CA LEU A 25 9.85 -1.98 8.61
C LEU A 25 11.08 -2.85 8.83
N ALA A 26 10.87 -3.96 9.54
CA ALA A 26 11.80 -5.05 9.56
C ALA A 26 11.98 -5.51 8.11
N SER A 27 13.22 -5.44 7.62
CA SER A 27 13.62 -5.87 6.29
C SER A 27 13.23 -7.34 6.11
N ALA A 28 12.04 -7.58 5.56
CA ALA A 28 11.63 -8.90 5.14
C ALA A 28 12.55 -9.35 3.99
N PRO A 29 12.93 -10.64 3.94
CA PRO A 29 13.69 -11.16 2.80
C PRO A 29 12.96 -10.87 1.49
N ALA A 30 13.70 -10.63 0.41
CA ALA A 30 13.16 -10.39 -0.94
C ALA A 30 12.23 -11.53 -1.37
N GLY A 31 10.95 -11.34 -1.10
CA GLY A 31 9.86 -12.27 -1.35
C GLY A 31 8.60 -11.45 -1.57
N PHE A 32 7.63 -12.03 -2.29
CA PHE A 32 6.36 -11.38 -2.56
C PHE A 32 5.77 -10.75 -1.28
N PRO A 33 5.08 -9.60 -1.39
CA PRO A 33 4.45 -8.94 -0.24
C PRO A 33 3.59 -9.93 0.55
N VAL A 34 3.67 -9.84 1.88
CA VAL A 34 2.91 -10.73 2.78
C VAL A 34 1.43 -10.32 2.72
N CYS A 35 0.63 -11.15 2.07
CA CYS A 35 -0.78 -10.88 1.86
C CYS A 35 -1.65 -11.40 3.00
N ILE A 36 -2.54 -10.56 3.51
CA ILE A 36 -3.66 -11.01 4.35
C ILE A 36 -4.65 -11.79 3.47
N PRO A 37 -5.13 -12.98 3.87
CA PRO A 37 -5.99 -13.82 3.02
C PRO A 37 -7.26 -13.12 2.53
N GLU A 38 -7.82 -12.22 3.34
CA GLU A 38 -9.06 -11.50 3.02
C GLU A 38 -8.86 -10.28 2.11
N ALA A 39 -7.62 -9.86 1.84
CA ALA A 39 -7.37 -8.69 1.00
C ALA A 39 -7.54 -9.04 -0.50
N PRO A 40 -8.41 -8.34 -1.25
CA PRO A 40 -8.65 -8.65 -2.66
C PRO A 40 -7.45 -8.32 -3.55
N VAL A 41 -6.59 -7.40 -3.08
CA VAL A 41 -5.35 -7.02 -3.73
C VAL A 41 -4.25 -6.99 -2.69
N CYS A 42 -3.09 -7.47 -3.08
CA CYS A 42 -1.88 -7.44 -2.30
C CYS A 42 -0.74 -7.08 -3.22
N ALA A 43 -0.01 -6.02 -2.89
CA ALA A 43 1.06 -5.52 -3.73
C ALA A 43 2.13 -4.82 -2.90
N GLY A 44 3.31 -4.62 -3.49
CA GLY A 44 4.40 -3.93 -2.84
C GLY A 44 5.72 -4.05 -3.60
N ILE A 45 6.69 -3.24 -3.18
CA ILE A 45 8.06 -3.28 -3.66
C ILE A 45 8.76 -4.53 -3.11
N THR A 46 9.49 -5.19 -3.98
CA THR A 46 10.31 -6.36 -3.65
C THR A 46 11.64 -6.25 -4.40
N GLY A 47 12.66 -6.96 -3.91
CA GLY A 47 13.99 -6.99 -4.51
C GLY A 47 15.01 -6.22 -3.67
N GLU A 48 16.10 -5.83 -4.33
CA GLU A 48 17.26 -5.17 -3.74
C GLU A 48 17.67 -3.94 -4.57
N PRO A 49 18.51 -3.03 -4.03
CA PRO A 49 19.00 -1.87 -4.77
C PRO A 49 19.55 -2.23 -6.16
N GLY A 50 19.03 -1.56 -7.19
CA GLY A 50 19.37 -1.83 -8.60
C GLY A 50 18.55 -2.95 -9.27
N GLY A 51 17.70 -3.64 -8.51
CA GLY A 51 16.84 -4.74 -8.99
C GLY A 51 15.42 -4.72 -8.44
N TYR A 52 14.98 -3.61 -7.83
CA TYR A 52 13.64 -3.46 -7.30
C TYR A 52 12.56 -3.62 -8.38
N PHE A 53 11.44 -4.21 -7.99
CA PHE A 53 10.26 -4.39 -8.84
C PHE A 53 8.99 -4.35 -7.99
N TYR A 54 7.86 -4.11 -8.65
CA TYR A 54 6.55 -4.05 -7.99
C TYR A 54 5.82 -5.37 -8.16
N ALA A 55 5.68 -6.13 -7.08
CA ALA A 55 4.95 -7.39 -7.07
C ALA A 55 3.47 -7.15 -6.75
N PHE A 56 2.58 -7.92 -7.39
CA PHE A 56 1.14 -7.82 -7.14
C PHE A 56 0.45 -9.18 -7.22
N ARG A 57 -0.66 -9.31 -6.48
CA ARG A 57 -1.59 -10.42 -6.50
C ARG A 57 -3.02 -9.89 -6.36
N PHE A 58 -3.90 -10.44 -7.17
CA PHE A 58 -5.33 -10.17 -7.20
C PHE A 58 -6.11 -11.45 -6.90
N GLN A 59 -7.17 -11.33 -6.10
CA GLN A 59 -8.16 -12.37 -5.88
C GLN A 59 -9.50 -11.73 -5.47
N PRO A 60 -10.48 -11.58 -6.38
CA PRO A 60 -10.54 -12.18 -7.71
C PRO A 60 -9.66 -11.47 -8.76
N GLN A 61 -9.54 -12.07 -9.95
CA GLN A 61 -8.81 -11.48 -11.08
C GLN A 61 -9.38 -10.10 -11.46
N PRO A 62 -8.51 -9.10 -11.78
CA PRO A 62 -8.96 -7.80 -12.20
C PRO A 62 -9.54 -7.86 -13.62
N THR A 63 -10.51 -6.99 -13.88
CA THR A 63 -11.10 -6.77 -15.20
C THR A 63 -10.48 -5.51 -15.81
N GLY A 64 -9.90 -5.61 -17.00
CA GLY A 64 -9.33 -4.46 -17.70
C GLY A 64 -7.80 -4.44 -17.69
N VAL A 65 -7.23 -3.29 -18.03
CA VAL A 65 -5.78 -3.10 -18.17
C VAL A 65 -5.19 -2.65 -16.84
N LEU A 66 -4.06 -3.22 -16.47
CA LEU A 66 -3.25 -2.74 -15.35
C LEU A 66 -2.37 -1.60 -15.83
N THR A 67 -2.37 -0.48 -15.10
CA THR A 67 -1.52 0.67 -15.39
C THR A 67 -0.59 0.95 -14.23
N PHE A 68 0.66 1.31 -14.55
CA PHE A 68 1.68 1.57 -13.56
C PHE A 68 2.22 2.99 -13.75
N THR A 69 2.39 3.68 -12.62
CA THR A 69 3.10 4.95 -12.56
C THR A 69 4.29 4.82 -11.62
N VAL A 70 5.31 5.66 -11.86
CA VAL A 70 6.40 5.90 -10.93
C VAL A 70 6.43 7.39 -10.66
N ASN A 71 6.29 7.80 -9.40
CA ASN A 71 6.19 9.20 -8.98
C ASN A 71 5.13 9.98 -9.79
N ASP A 72 3.89 9.46 -9.82
CA ASP A 72 2.73 10.00 -10.55
C ASP A 72 2.86 10.07 -12.10
N ALA A 73 3.99 9.65 -12.66
CA ALA A 73 4.20 9.64 -14.11
C ALA A 73 4.03 8.22 -14.67
N TYR A 74 3.36 8.09 -15.83
CA TYR A 74 3.30 6.82 -16.54
C TYR A 74 4.71 6.29 -16.80
N ALA A 75 4.97 5.07 -16.33
CA ALA A 75 6.27 4.43 -16.47
C ALA A 75 6.15 3.25 -17.44
N PRO A 76 6.94 3.22 -18.54
CA PRO A 76 7.00 2.06 -19.40
C PRO A 76 7.84 0.96 -18.73
N GLY A 77 7.45 -0.29 -18.93
CA GLY A 77 8.17 -1.43 -18.38
C GLY A 77 7.64 -2.76 -18.90
N SER A 78 8.15 -3.84 -18.31
CA SER A 78 7.68 -5.20 -18.57
C SER A 78 6.79 -5.66 -17.43
N VAL A 79 5.70 -6.33 -17.77
CA VAL A 79 4.84 -7.02 -16.80
C VAL A 79 4.93 -8.51 -17.06
N TYR A 80 5.34 -9.27 -16.06
CA TYR A 80 5.35 -10.73 -16.09
C TYR A 80 4.28 -11.21 -15.14
N TYR A 81 3.33 -11.99 -15.63
CA TYR A 81 2.22 -12.45 -14.81
C TYR A 81 1.80 -13.87 -15.18
N GLU A 82 1.16 -14.52 -14.22
CA GLU A 82 0.39 -15.72 -14.41
C GLU A 82 -1.05 -15.48 -13.92
N SER A 83 -1.99 -16.07 -14.65
CA SER A 83 -3.41 -15.99 -14.34
C SER A 83 -3.98 -17.38 -14.12
N GLY A 84 -4.76 -17.55 -13.05
CA GLY A 84 -5.62 -18.70 -12.84
C GLY A 84 -7.10 -18.33 -12.95
N PRO A 85 -8.02 -19.27 -12.71
CA PRO A 85 -9.46 -19.01 -12.83
C PRO A 85 -9.99 -17.92 -11.90
N THR A 86 -9.33 -17.71 -10.76
CA THR A 86 -9.79 -16.79 -9.69
C THR A 86 -8.72 -15.81 -9.23
N TYR A 87 -7.55 -15.80 -9.86
CA TYR A 87 -6.45 -14.95 -9.43
C TYR A 87 -5.59 -14.51 -10.60
N LEU A 88 -4.86 -13.42 -10.37
CA LEU A 88 -3.77 -12.99 -11.23
C LEU A 88 -2.65 -12.52 -10.32
N ARG A 89 -1.42 -12.97 -10.57
CA ARG A 89 -0.25 -12.49 -9.85
C ARG A 89 0.90 -12.25 -10.80
N GLY A 90 1.77 -11.33 -10.43
CA GLY A 90 2.87 -10.98 -11.29
C GLY A 90 3.75 -9.91 -10.68
N GLU A 91 4.64 -9.42 -11.52
CA GLU A 91 5.56 -8.36 -11.21
C GLU A 91 5.64 -7.37 -12.37
N TYR A 92 5.81 -6.11 -12.01
CA TYR A 92 6.09 -5.02 -12.92
C TYR A 92 7.54 -4.55 -12.72
N ARG A 93 8.28 -4.49 -13.83
CA ARG A 93 9.66 -4.01 -13.89
C ARG A 93 9.73 -2.78 -14.81
N PRO A 94 9.87 -1.57 -14.27
CA PRO A 94 10.03 -0.37 -15.08
C PRO A 94 11.33 -0.43 -15.89
N THR A 95 11.32 0.25 -17.04
CA THR A 95 12.50 0.34 -17.93
C THR A 95 13.62 1.13 -17.27
N VAL A 96 13.27 2.20 -16.55
CA VAL A 96 14.18 2.94 -15.68
C VAL A 96 14.23 2.22 -14.33
N PRO A 97 15.41 1.79 -13.86
CA PRO A 97 15.53 1.12 -12.57
C PRO A 97 15.03 2.01 -11.44
N LEU A 98 14.26 1.43 -10.52
CA LEU A 98 13.77 2.13 -9.35
C LEU A 98 14.90 2.40 -8.35
N VAL A 99 14.82 3.55 -7.68
CA VAL A 99 15.74 3.95 -6.60
C VAL A 99 14.97 4.24 -5.31
N SER A 100 15.69 4.27 -4.19
CA SER A 100 15.11 4.58 -2.87
C SER A 100 14.32 5.89 -2.91
N GLY A 101 13.09 5.84 -2.40
CA GLY A 101 12.14 6.95 -2.40
C GLY A 101 11.22 7.02 -3.62
N ASP A 102 11.44 6.23 -4.68
CA ASP A 102 10.47 6.14 -5.78
C ASP A 102 9.17 5.49 -5.29
N GLU A 103 8.03 6.10 -5.61
CA GLU A 103 6.71 5.52 -5.38
C GLU A 103 6.20 4.87 -6.66
N VAL A 104 5.76 3.62 -6.56
CA VAL A 104 5.12 2.90 -7.66
C VAL A 104 3.66 2.69 -7.32
N CYS A 105 2.77 3.18 -8.19
CA CYS A 105 1.33 2.93 -8.06
C CYS A 105 0.85 2.01 -9.18
N LEU A 106 -0.01 1.07 -8.80
CA LEU A 106 -0.74 0.18 -9.69
C LEU A 106 -2.22 0.53 -9.63
N SER A 107 -2.77 0.98 -10.76
CA SER A 107 -4.20 1.20 -10.93
C SER A 107 -4.84 0.01 -11.67
N TYR A 108 -6.03 -0.38 -11.22
CA TYR A 108 -6.71 -1.58 -11.67
C TYR A 108 -8.23 -1.42 -11.57
N THR A 109 -8.97 -2.41 -12.06
CA THR A 109 -10.42 -2.50 -11.84
C THR A 109 -10.78 -3.94 -11.44
N ILE A 110 -11.54 -4.11 -10.38
CA ILE A 110 -12.01 -5.42 -9.90
C ILE A 110 -13.52 -5.37 -9.78
N SER A 111 -14.21 -6.32 -10.42
CA SER A 111 -15.68 -6.40 -10.39
C SER A 111 -16.37 -5.09 -10.78
N GLY A 112 -15.78 -4.34 -11.72
CA GLY A 112 -16.29 -3.06 -12.20
C GLY A 112 -15.92 -1.83 -11.35
N TRP A 113 -15.19 -1.99 -10.25
CA TRP A 113 -14.77 -0.89 -9.39
C TRP A 113 -13.29 -0.56 -9.61
N PRO A 114 -12.93 0.70 -9.89
CA PRO A 114 -11.54 1.10 -9.97
C PRO A 114 -10.89 1.04 -8.59
N GLY A 115 -9.61 0.70 -8.56
CA GLY A 115 -8.80 0.69 -7.37
C GLY A 115 -7.35 1.05 -7.69
N GLU A 116 -6.62 1.43 -6.65
CA GLU A 116 -5.21 1.78 -6.73
C GLU A 116 -4.48 1.26 -5.51
N THR A 117 -3.22 0.88 -5.69
CA THR A 117 -2.33 0.50 -4.61
C THR A 117 -0.94 1.02 -4.93
N CYS A 118 -0.31 1.68 -3.96
CA CYS A 118 1.03 2.26 -4.10
C CYS A 118 1.97 1.66 -3.06
N ASP A 119 3.25 1.65 -3.38
CA ASP A 119 4.31 1.35 -2.41
C ASP A 119 5.60 2.09 -2.78
N THR A 120 6.44 2.37 -1.78
CA THR A 120 7.65 3.17 -1.92
C THR A 120 8.89 2.30 -1.79
N VAL A 121 9.87 2.51 -2.66
CA VAL A 121 11.15 1.83 -2.56
C VAL A 121 11.89 2.25 -1.28
N PRO A 122 12.36 1.28 -0.45
CA PRO A 122 13.00 1.55 0.83
C PRO A 122 14.36 2.23 0.72
#